data_AF-A0A1H5WMC6-F1
#
_entry.id   AF-A0A1H5WMC6-F1
#
_cell.length_a   1.000
_cell.length_b   1.000
_cell.length_c   1.000
_cell.angle_alpha   90.00
_cell.angle_beta   90.00
_cell.angle_gamma   90.00
#
_symmetry.space_group_name_H-M   'P 1'
#
loop_
_entity.id
_entity.type
_entity.pdbx_description
1 polymer ?
#
loop_
_entity_poly.entity_id
_entity_poly.type
_entity_poly.pdbx_seq_one_letter_code
_entity_poly.pdbx_strand_id
1 'polypeptide(L)'
;MKALDSLILAAVLLISCPLLAQKKEKEKETIHLSQELSDNSTPIKVKFGTNITKPNMSAGTYRIIEAKDKWPKNKFKSNFWGTKSSMNVQDDFSFIVENSQGETSLIEYLMKVSKEEKSSFPIGEFYFGEDEVLAYEAAISILAYSIEDEDPWLYIDATTLNESGEYVRKWGISSKDKMLRIEETDSNLAGRRQREFPAYGWEVFDENTGIAAIQFKGPGVMGANQYQIWLKDGLEEEVKLKLTGIFMAIIHHSLKNMIY
;
A
#
# COMPACT_ATOMS: atom_id res chain seq x y z
N MET A 1 -28.57 26.84 -49.81
CA MET A 1 -28.36 25.41 -49.47
C MET A 1 -26.88 25.04 -49.23
N LYS A 2 -26.03 25.97 -48.75
CA LYS A 2 -24.62 25.69 -48.38
C LYS A 2 -24.23 26.18 -46.97
N ALA A 3 -25.05 27.01 -46.34
CA ALA A 3 -24.78 27.52 -44.99
C ALA A 3 -25.26 26.57 -43.88
N LEU A 4 -26.32 25.79 -44.14
CA LEU A 4 -26.95 24.91 -43.15
C LEU A 4 -26.06 23.69 -42.83
N ASP A 5 -25.37 23.15 -43.83
CA ASP A 5 -24.50 21.97 -43.65
C ASP A 5 -23.20 22.28 -42.88
N SER A 6 -22.72 23.54 -42.95
CA SER A 6 -21.53 23.97 -42.19
C SER A 6 -21.81 24.15 -40.69
N LEU A 7 -23.05 24.46 -40.34
CA LEU A 7 -23.48 24.74 -38.96
C LEU A 7 -23.71 23.44 -38.17
N ILE A 8 -24.16 22.38 -38.85
CA ILE A 8 -24.34 21.06 -38.24
C ILE A 8 -22.97 20.40 -37.98
N LEU A 9 -21.98 20.57 -38.87
CA LEU A 9 -20.64 20.02 -38.68
C LEU A 9 -19.88 20.69 -37.52
N ALA A 10 -20.05 22.00 -37.33
CA ALA A 10 -19.47 22.74 -36.20
C ALA A 10 -20.13 22.37 -34.85
N ALA A 11 -21.44 22.11 -34.85
CA ALA A 11 -22.15 21.66 -33.65
C ALA A 11 -21.76 20.24 -33.23
N VAL A 12 -21.49 19.33 -34.18
CA VAL A 12 -21.03 17.96 -33.88
C VAL A 12 -19.59 17.92 -33.34
N LEU A 13 -18.73 18.85 -33.75
CA LEU A 13 -17.36 19.00 -33.23
C LEU A 13 -17.28 19.63 -31.83
N LEU A 14 -18.26 20.46 -31.44
CA LEU A 14 -18.31 21.09 -30.12
C LEU A 14 -18.92 20.20 -29.03
N ILE A 15 -19.75 19.22 -29.40
CA ILE A 15 -20.38 18.29 -28.44
C ILE A 15 -19.46 17.10 -28.09
N SER A 16 -18.41 16.84 -28.88
CA SER A 16 -17.51 15.70 -28.69
C SER A 16 -16.32 15.94 -27.74
N CYS A 17 -16.14 17.14 -27.19
CA CYS A 17 -14.95 17.49 -26.39
C CYS A 17 -15.10 17.81 -24.88
N PRO A 18 -16.19 17.49 -24.14
CA PRO A 18 -16.14 17.53 -22.67
C PRO A 18 -15.52 16.27 -22.04
N LEU A 19 -15.55 15.12 -22.73
CA LEU A 19 -15.10 13.84 -22.16
C LEU A 19 -13.56 13.76 -21.99
N LEU A 20 -12.80 14.35 -22.91
CA LEU A 20 -11.33 14.38 -22.87
C LEU A 20 -10.80 15.34 -21.80
N ALA A 21 -11.49 16.46 -21.56
CA ALA A 21 -11.10 17.43 -20.54
C ALA A 21 -11.31 16.89 -19.11
N GLN A 22 -12.41 16.16 -18.88
CA GLN A 22 -12.67 15.52 -17.58
C GLN A 22 -11.72 14.34 -17.31
N LYS A 23 -11.36 13.56 -18.33
CA LYS A 23 -10.38 12.46 -18.19
C LYS A 23 -9.00 12.99 -17.75
N LYS A 24 -8.57 14.11 -18.33
CA LYS A 24 -7.30 14.79 -18.02
C LYS A 24 -7.28 15.47 -16.65
N GLU A 25 -8.43 15.74 -16.04
CA GLU A 25 -8.50 16.35 -14.70
C GLU A 25 -8.55 15.31 -13.58
N LYS A 26 -9.12 14.13 -13.85
CA LYS A 26 -9.15 12.99 -12.93
C LYS A 26 -7.81 12.28 -12.76
N GLU A 27 -7.03 12.17 -13.85
CA GLU A 27 -5.61 11.74 -13.81
C GLU A 27 -4.78 12.58 -12.85
N LYS A 28 -5.20 13.82 -12.57
CA LYS A 28 -4.41 14.71 -11.74
C LYS A 28 -4.46 14.31 -10.27
N GLU A 29 -5.42 13.54 -9.76
CA GLU A 29 -5.55 13.25 -8.31
C GLU A 29 -4.88 11.96 -7.83
N THR A 30 -4.34 11.16 -8.74
CA THR A 30 -3.79 9.83 -8.44
C THR A 30 -2.26 9.81 -8.51
N ILE A 31 -1.66 8.71 -8.06
CA ILE A 31 -0.23 8.45 -8.22
C ILE A 31 0.19 8.43 -9.70
N HIS A 32 1.46 8.73 -9.97
CA HIS A 32 2.04 8.59 -11.29
C HIS A 32 2.30 7.11 -11.60
N LEU A 33 1.94 6.65 -12.79
CA LEU A 33 2.17 5.28 -13.25
C LEU A 33 3.09 5.31 -14.48
N SER A 34 3.84 4.23 -14.68
CA SER A 34 4.54 4.01 -15.94
C SER A 34 3.54 4.05 -17.11
N GLN A 35 4.02 4.51 -18.28
CA GLN A 35 3.18 4.60 -19.47
C GLN A 35 2.56 3.24 -19.83
N GLU A 36 3.34 2.17 -19.70
CA GLU A 36 2.88 0.82 -19.98
C GLU A 36 1.73 0.39 -19.08
N LEU A 37 1.86 0.57 -17.76
CA LEU A 37 0.79 0.21 -16.84
C LEU A 37 -0.43 1.12 -17.05
N SER A 38 -0.23 2.42 -17.27
CA SER A 38 -1.31 3.38 -17.52
C SER A 38 -2.13 3.05 -18.76
N ASP A 39 -1.49 2.52 -19.81
CA ASP A 39 -2.17 2.18 -21.07
C ASP A 39 -2.88 0.82 -21.01
N ASN A 40 -2.46 -0.07 -20.10
CA ASN A 40 -2.91 -1.47 -20.03
C ASN A 40 -3.53 -1.84 -18.69
N SER A 41 -4.09 -0.86 -17.97
CA SER A 41 -4.81 -1.11 -16.72
C SER A 41 -5.91 -0.08 -16.51
N THR A 42 -6.85 -0.42 -15.62
CA THR A 42 -7.86 0.52 -15.15
C THR A 42 -7.81 0.63 -13.62
N PRO A 43 -8.07 1.83 -13.06
CA PRO A 43 -8.10 2.01 -11.61
C PRO A 43 -9.26 1.24 -10.99
N ILE A 44 -8.93 0.36 -10.06
CA ILE A 44 -9.87 -0.41 -9.24
C ILE A 44 -9.97 0.27 -7.87
N LYS A 45 -11.15 0.82 -7.55
CA LYS A 45 -11.38 1.41 -6.23
C LYS A 45 -11.51 0.35 -5.15
N VAL A 46 -10.82 0.55 -4.04
CA VAL A 46 -10.99 -0.27 -2.84
C VAL A 46 -12.16 0.28 -2.03
N LYS A 47 -13.09 -0.60 -1.67
CA LYS A 47 -14.27 -0.30 -0.85
C LYS A 47 -14.15 -1.02 0.48
N PHE A 48 -14.43 -0.31 1.56
CA PHE A 48 -14.42 -0.84 2.92
C PHE A 48 -15.83 -1.24 3.33
N GLY A 49 -15.92 -2.33 4.10
CA GLY A 49 -17.12 -2.64 4.85
C GLY A 49 -17.29 -1.73 6.07
N THR A 50 -18.36 -1.98 6.83
CA THR A 50 -18.74 -1.14 7.98
C THR A 50 -17.85 -1.32 9.21
N ASN A 51 -17.05 -2.39 9.27
CA ASN A 51 -16.16 -2.66 10.39
C ASN A 51 -14.70 -2.46 9.98
N ILE A 52 -14.11 -1.36 10.43
CA ILE A 52 -12.72 -0.97 10.14
C ILE A 52 -11.68 -1.77 10.94
N THR A 53 -12.09 -2.45 12.03
CA THR A 53 -11.15 -3.20 12.88
C THR A 53 -10.75 -4.54 12.28
N LYS A 54 -11.59 -5.08 11.39
CA LYS A 54 -11.34 -6.33 10.66
C LYS A 54 -11.00 -6.01 9.20
N PRO A 55 -10.14 -6.81 8.55
CA PRO A 55 -9.96 -6.74 7.10
C PRO A 55 -11.31 -7.03 6.42
N ASN A 56 -12.03 -5.98 6.01
CA ASN A 56 -13.30 -6.07 5.33
C ASN A 56 -13.28 -5.12 4.14
N MET A 57 -12.78 -5.63 3.02
CA MET A 57 -12.52 -4.85 1.81
C MET A 57 -12.92 -5.61 0.55
N SER A 58 -13.20 -4.84 -0.50
CA SER A 58 -13.35 -5.34 -1.87
C SER A 58 -12.69 -4.38 -2.85
N ALA A 59 -12.18 -4.92 -3.96
CA ALA A 59 -11.59 -4.18 -5.04
C ALA A 59 -12.04 -4.81 -6.36
N GLY A 60 -12.95 -4.15 -7.09
CA GLY A 60 -13.46 -4.69 -8.34
C GLY A 60 -14.20 -6.01 -8.13
N THR A 61 -13.72 -7.07 -8.75
CA THR A 61 -14.23 -8.45 -8.62
C THR A 61 -13.62 -9.22 -7.45
N TYR A 62 -12.61 -8.66 -6.78
CA TYR A 62 -11.95 -9.28 -5.63
C TYR A 62 -12.59 -8.85 -4.32
N ARG A 63 -12.78 -9.77 -3.39
CA ARG A 63 -13.36 -9.48 -2.08
C ARG A 63 -12.76 -10.34 -0.98
N ILE A 64 -12.68 -9.78 0.22
CA ILE A 64 -12.36 -10.56 1.42
C ILE A 64 -13.61 -11.31 1.86
N ILE A 65 -13.52 -12.65 1.96
CA ILE A 65 -14.64 -13.52 2.34
C ILE A 65 -14.52 -14.05 3.77
N GLU A 66 -13.31 -14.15 4.30
CA GLU A 66 -13.04 -14.59 5.67
C GLU A 66 -11.85 -13.80 6.21
N ALA A 67 -11.89 -13.37 7.47
CA ALA A 67 -10.78 -12.70 8.12
C ALA A 67 -10.62 -13.16 9.57
N LYS A 68 -9.37 -13.37 9.99
CA LYS A 68 -8.94 -13.77 11.33
C LYS A 68 -7.91 -12.77 11.82
N ASP A 69 -8.29 -11.90 12.74
CA ASP A 69 -7.33 -11.08 13.49
C ASP A 69 -6.86 -11.86 14.71
N LYS A 70 -5.55 -11.88 14.96
CA LYS A 70 -5.02 -12.26 16.27
C LYS A 70 -4.86 -10.99 17.11
N TRP A 71 -4.97 -11.14 18.42
CA TRP A 71 -4.77 -10.02 19.33
C TRP A 71 -3.28 -9.59 19.29
N PRO A 72 -2.99 -8.28 19.11
CA PRO A 72 -1.63 -7.78 19.13
C PRO A 72 -0.92 -8.16 20.44
N LYS A 73 0.34 -8.58 20.32
CA LYS A 73 1.19 -8.95 21.45
C LYS A 73 2.21 -7.86 21.69
N ASN A 74 2.07 -7.16 22.81
CA ASN A 74 2.99 -6.11 23.23
C ASN A 74 3.75 -6.55 24.47
N LYS A 75 5.07 -6.47 24.43
CA LYS A 75 5.96 -6.68 25.59
C LYS A 75 6.82 -5.44 25.75
N PHE A 76 6.64 -4.76 26.87
CA PHE A 76 7.48 -3.65 27.30
C PHE A 76 8.25 -4.08 28.55
N LYS A 77 9.55 -3.79 28.59
CA LYS A 77 10.41 -3.98 29.76
C LYS A 77 11.20 -2.70 29.99
N SER A 78 11.34 -2.32 31.25
CA SER A 78 12.20 -1.22 31.67
C SER A 78 12.90 -1.60 32.96
N ASN A 79 14.09 -1.04 33.19
CA ASN A 79 14.70 -1.09 34.52
C ASN A 79 13.97 -0.12 35.48
N PHE A 80 14.29 -0.24 36.77
CA PHE A 80 13.66 0.54 37.85
C PHE A 80 13.76 2.06 37.65
N TRP A 81 14.86 2.53 37.05
CA TRP A 81 15.13 3.95 36.82
C TRP A 81 14.64 4.48 35.47
N GLY A 82 14.05 3.64 34.61
CA GLY A 82 13.62 4.05 33.28
C GLY A 82 14.74 4.30 32.27
N THR A 83 16.00 4.06 32.64
CA THR A 83 17.18 4.39 31.83
C THR A 83 17.51 3.37 30.75
N LYS A 84 16.94 2.17 30.83
CA LYS A 84 17.02 1.16 29.78
C LYS A 84 15.64 0.56 29.56
N SER A 85 15.15 0.65 28.33
CA SER A 85 13.87 0.09 27.93
C SER A 85 14.03 -0.86 26.74
N SER A 86 13.15 -1.86 26.66
CA SER A 86 12.96 -2.65 25.46
C SER A 86 11.48 -2.83 25.16
N MET A 87 11.14 -2.68 23.89
CA MET A 87 9.79 -2.79 23.37
C MET A 87 9.77 -3.84 22.27
N ASN A 88 8.84 -4.77 22.38
CA ASN A 88 8.52 -5.73 21.33
C ASN A 88 7.03 -5.67 21.04
N VAL A 89 6.68 -5.34 19.81
CA VAL A 89 5.31 -5.30 19.30
C VAL A 89 5.21 -6.34 18.20
N GLN A 90 4.18 -7.18 18.26
CA GLN A 90 3.83 -8.10 17.20
C GLN A 90 2.33 -7.98 16.91
N ASP A 91 1.99 -7.77 15.64
CA ASP A 91 0.61 -7.82 15.15
C ASP A 91 0.53 -8.82 14.00
N ASP A 92 -0.51 -9.65 13.98
CA ASP A 92 -0.71 -10.64 12.94
C ASP A 92 -2.19 -10.86 12.65
N PHE A 93 -2.52 -10.94 11.38
CA PHE A 93 -3.87 -11.22 10.90
C PHE A 93 -3.79 -12.02 9.61
N SER A 94 -4.87 -12.69 9.27
CA SER A 94 -5.00 -13.37 7.99
C SER A 94 -6.39 -13.21 7.42
N PHE A 95 -6.51 -13.34 6.10
CA PHE A 95 -7.79 -13.28 5.42
C PHE A 95 -7.75 -14.04 4.09
N ILE A 96 -8.91 -14.42 3.61
CA ILE A 96 -9.08 -15.07 2.30
C ILE A 96 -9.67 -14.06 1.33
N VAL A 97 -8.98 -13.85 0.20
CA VAL A 97 -9.49 -13.10 -0.94
C VAL A 97 -10.08 -14.09 -1.95
N GLU A 98 -11.22 -13.73 -2.52
CA GLU A 98 -11.91 -14.48 -3.57
C GLU A 98 -12.14 -13.58 -4.80
N ASN A 99 -12.00 -14.12 -6.01
CA ASN A 99 -12.39 -13.43 -7.26
C ASN A 99 -13.81 -13.80 -7.71
N SER A 100 -14.25 -13.27 -8.86
CA SER A 100 -15.58 -13.55 -9.42
C SER A 100 -15.81 -15.01 -9.85
N GLN A 101 -14.74 -15.78 -10.00
CA GLN A 101 -14.73 -17.17 -10.45
C GLN A 101 -14.74 -18.14 -9.27
N GLY A 102 -14.61 -17.64 -8.03
CA GLY A 102 -14.52 -18.45 -6.81
C GLY A 102 -13.12 -18.97 -6.50
N GLU A 103 -12.10 -18.52 -7.24
CA GLU A 103 -10.71 -18.81 -6.91
C GLU A 103 -10.31 -18.01 -5.66
N THR A 104 -9.50 -18.62 -4.80
CA THR A 104 -9.16 -18.03 -3.51
C THR A 104 -7.65 -17.96 -3.27
N SER A 105 -7.23 -16.94 -2.52
CA SER A 105 -5.88 -16.82 -1.98
C SER A 105 -5.95 -16.45 -0.50
N LEU A 106 -5.21 -17.20 0.31
CA LEU A 106 -4.99 -16.93 1.72
C LEU A 106 -3.83 -15.95 1.86
N ILE A 107 -4.10 -14.87 2.58
CA ILE A 107 -3.16 -13.81 2.88
C ILE A 107 -2.84 -13.88 4.37
N GLU A 108 -1.58 -14.06 4.71
CA GLU A 108 -1.07 -14.00 6.07
C GLU A 108 -0.18 -12.77 6.24
N TYR A 109 -0.55 -11.93 7.20
CA TYR A 109 0.17 -10.72 7.55
C TYR A 109 0.86 -10.90 8.90
N LEU A 110 2.10 -10.42 9.00
CA LEU A 110 2.85 -10.34 10.24
C LEU A 110 3.65 -9.03 10.28
N MET A 111 3.47 -8.29 11.36
CA MET A 111 4.31 -7.16 11.75
C MET A 111 5.09 -7.53 13.00
N LYS A 112 6.38 -7.19 13.01
CA LYS A 112 7.22 -7.23 14.21
C LYS A 112 7.99 -5.92 14.32
N VAL A 113 7.97 -5.33 15.51
CA VAL A 113 8.82 -4.19 15.86
C VAL A 113 9.54 -4.52 17.16
N SER A 114 10.85 -4.46 17.13
CA SER A 114 11.74 -4.58 18.28
C SER A 114 12.56 -3.30 18.40
N LYS A 115 12.58 -2.71 19.59
CA LYS A 115 13.35 -1.52 19.89
C LYS A 115 14.01 -1.68 21.26
N GLU A 116 15.29 -1.35 21.34
CA GLU A 116 16.02 -1.18 22.60
C GLU A 116 16.61 0.23 22.66
N GLU A 117 16.46 0.89 23.80
CA GLU A 117 16.93 2.26 24.00
C GLU A 117 17.52 2.46 25.40
N LYS A 118 18.45 3.41 25.47
CA LYS A 118 18.81 4.10 26.70
C LYS A 118 18.15 5.45 26.73
N SER A 119 17.72 5.85 27.91
CA SER A 119 17.20 7.18 28.15
C SER A 119 17.99 7.82 29.29
N SER A 120 18.26 9.10 29.13
CA SER A 120 18.66 10.00 30.20
C SER A 120 17.59 10.01 31.29
N PHE A 121 18.01 10.20 32.53
CA PHE A 121 17.10 10.29 33.67
C PHE A 121 17.28 11.62 34.41
N PRO A 122 16.17 12.21 34.89
CA PRO A 122 16.23 13.50 35.56
C PRO A 122 16.74 13.37 37.01
N ILE A 123 17.57 14.32 37.43
CA ILE A 123 17.96 14.58 38.81
C ILE A 123 17.80 16.09 39.06
N GLY A 124 16.72 16.49 39.73
CA GLY A 124 16.38 17.91 39.87
C GLY A 124 16.03 18.54 38.52
N GLU A 125 16.72 19.62 38.15
CA GLU A 125 16.60 20.29 36.83
C GLU A 125 17.59 19.74 35.78
N PHE A 126 18.43 18.76 36.15
CA PHE A 126 19.47 18.20 35.27
C PHE A 126 19.06 16.84 34.73
N TYR A 127 19.56 16.48 33.54
CA TYR A 127 19.43 15.15 32.96
C TYR A 127 20.80 14.47 32.94
N PHE A 128 20.86 13.23 33.42
CA PHE A 128 22.07 12.43 33.44
C PHE A 128 21.97 11.27 32.45
N GLY A 129 23.03 11.12 31.64
CA GLY A 129 23.09 10.15 30.55
C GLY A 129 22.67 10.76 29.21
N GLU A 130 22.81 9.97 28.15
CA GLU A 130 22.42 10.33 26.79
C GLU A 130 21.28 9.42 26.34
N ASP A 131 20.34 9.99 25.57
CA ASP A 131 19.31 9.22 24.91
C ASP A 131 19.92 8.54 23.68
N GLU A 132 19.77 7.22 23.57
CA GLU A 132 20.42 6.43 22.52
C GLU A 132 19.52 5.26 22.13
N VAL A 133 19.26 5.08 20.83
CA VAL A 133 18.64 3.86 20.30
C VAL A 133 19.75 2.83 20.09
N LEU A 134 19.70 1.73 20.84
CA LEU A 134 20.73 0.68 20.81
C LEU A 134 20.48 -0.35 19.71
N ALA A 135 19.20 -0.67 19.48
CA ALA A 135 18.77 -1.61 18.46
C ALA A 135 17.37 -1.22 17.98
N TYR A 136 17.15 -1.35 16.69
CA TYR A 136 15.85 -1.18 16.09
C TYR A 136 15.70 -2.16 14.93
N GLU A 137 14.63 -2.93 14.97
CA GLU A 137 14.20 -3.82 13.90
C GLU A 137 12.69 -3.65 13.74
N ALA A 138 12.25 -3.28 12.56
CA ALA A 138 10.84 -3.29 12.18
C ALA A 138 10.71 -4.10 10.90
N ALA A 139 9.73 -5.00 10.84
CA ALA A 139 9.45 -5.79 9.65
C ALA A 139 7.96 -6.00 9.48
N ILE A 140 7.50 -5.82 8.25
CA ILE A 140 6.21 -6.25 7.76
C ILE A 140 6.48 -7.37 6.76
N SER A 141 5.79 -8.49 6.93
CA SER A 141 5.79 -9.59 5.96
C SER A 141 4.37 -9.97 5.62
N ILE A 142 4.10 -10.16 4.33
CA ILE A 142 2.80 -10.58 3.83
C ILE A 142 3.00 -11.76 2.91
N LEU A 143 2.47 -12.90 3.29
CA LEU A 143 2.50 -14.14 2.51
C LEU A 143 1.15 -14.30 1.82
N ALA A 144 1.15 -14.51 0.51
CA ALA A 144 -0.03 -14.76 -0.30
C ALA A 144 0.12 -16.10 -1.03
N TYR A 145 -0.82 -17.01 -0.83
CA TYR A 145 -0.78 -18.33 -1.46
C TYR A 145 -2.19 -18.84 -1.71
N SER A 146 -2.33 -19.76 -2.65
CA SER A 146 -3.58 -20.48 -2.89
C SER A 146 -3.45 -21.91 -2.33
N ILE A 147 -4.55 -22.51 -1.90
CA ILE A 147 -4.53 -23.84 -1.27
C ILE A 147 -3.97 -24.92 -2.22
N GLU A 148 -4.22 -24.75 -3.53
CA GLU A 148 -3.81 -25.68 -4.58
C GLU A 148 -2.46 -25.34 -5.22
N ASP A 149 -1.77 -24.29 -4.74
CA ASP A 149 -0.60 -23.72 -5.39
C ASP A 149 0.68 -23.91 -4.57
N GLU A 150 1.78 -24.15 -5.29
CA GLU A 150 3.13 -24.36 -4.75
C GLU A 150 4.02 -23.10 -4.82
N ASP A 151 3.56 -21.99 -5.42
CA ASP A 151 4.32 -20.73 -5.54
C ASP A 151 3.77 -19.61 -4.65
N PRO A 152 4.10 -19.59 -3.34
CA PRO A 152 3.71 -18.52 -2.46
C PRO A 152 4.45 -17.21 -2.80
N TRP A 153 3.73 -16.11 -2.70
CA TRP A 153 4.27 -14.77 -2.88
C TRP A 153 4.51 -14.11 -1.53
N LEU A 154 5.68 -13.52 -1.37
CA LEU A 154 6.12 -12.90 -0.13
C LEU A 154 6.46 -11.44 -0.39
N TYR A 155 5.72 -10.55 0.24
CA TYR A 155 6.11 -9.16 0.43
C TYR A 155 6.89 -9.01 1.73
N ILE A 156 8.00 -8.27 1.71
CA ILE A 156 8.74 -7.84 2.89
C ILE A 156 8.96 -6.34 2.81
N ASP A 157 8.84 -5.65 3.95
CA ASP A 157 9.39 -4.32 4.19
C ASP A 157 10.01 -4.31 5.59
N ALA A 158 11.34 -4.23 5.63
CA ALA A 158 12.13 -4.35 6.84
C ALA A 158 13.06 -3.15 6.98
N THR A 159 13.10 -2.57 8.18
CA THR A 159 14.00 -1.49 8.57
C THR A 159 14.82 -1.92 9.78
N THR A 160 16.13 -1.80 9.69
CA THR A 160 17.07 -2.16 10.76
C THR A 160 18.05 -1.03 11.03
N LEU A 161 18.48 -0.87 12.28
CA LEU A 161 19.61 -0.01 12.63
C LEU A 161 20.93 -0.76 12.33
N ASN A 162 21.79 -0.20 11.49
CA ASN A 162 23.10 -0.80 11.19
C ASN A 162 24.16 -0.45 12.26
N GLU A 163 25.35 -1.05 12.15
CA GLU A 163 26.46 -0.80 13.08
C GLU A 163 26.95 0.66 13.12
N SER A 164 26.64 1.44 12.08
CA SER A 164 26.96 2.88 12.01
C SER A 164 25.87 3.77 12.58
N GLY A 165 24.79 3.20 13.14
CA GLY A 165 23.65 3.95 13.67
C GLY A 165 22.71 4.49 12.59
N GLU A 166 22.83 4.04 11.35
CA GLU A 166 21.95 4.44 10.25
C GLU A 166 20.82 3.43 10.03
N TYR A 167 19.64 3.93 9.68
CA TYR A 167 18.51 3.08 9.32
C TYR A 167 18.67 2.55 7.89
N VAL A 168 18.64 1.23 7.75
CA VAL A 168 18.68 0.53 6.46
C VAL A 168 17.31 -0.10 6.22
N ARG A 169 16.64 0.31 5.13
CA ARG A 169 15.37 -0.26 4.69
C ARG A 169 15.57 -1.20 3.50
N LYS A 170 14.93 -2.36 3.54
CA LYS A 170 14.88 -3.34 2.44
C LYS A 170 13.44 -3.78 2.24
N TRP A 171 13.01 -3.79 1.00
CA TRP A 171 11.63 -4.10 0.66
C TRP A 171 11.51 -4.68 -0.74
N GLY A 172 10.48 -5.48 -0.98
CA GLY A 172 10.25 -6.15 -2.26
C GLY A 172 9.13 -7.19 -2.19
N ILE A 173 8.73 -7.69 -3.36
CA ILE A 173 7.84 -8.85 -3.50
C ILE A 173 8.62 -9.94 -4.21
N SER A 174 8.58 -11.16 -3.71
CA SER A 174 9.21 -12.32 -4.35
C SER A 174 8.25 -13.49 -4.40
N SER A 175 8.38 -14.32 -5.42
CA SER A 175 7.87 -15.69 -5.41
C SER A 175 9.05 -16.66 -5.56
N LYS A 176 8.79 -17.96 -5.75
CA LYS A 176 9.81 -19.02 -5.82
C LYS A 176 10.90 -18.73 -6.85
N ASP A 177 10.52 -18.26 -8.04
CA ASP A 177 11.42 -18.12 -9.19
C ASP A 177 11.60 -16.66 -9.68
N LYS A 178 10.99 -15.70 -9.00
CA LYS A 178 11.01 -14.28 -9.42
C LYS A 178 11.05 -13.31 -8.25
N MET A 179 11.68 -12.17 -8.49
CA MET A 179 11.66 -11.02 -7.59
C MET A 179 11.11 -9.83 -8.35
N LEU A 180 10.04 -9.26 -7.82
CA LEU A 180 9.41 -8.05 -8.32
C LEU A 180 9.98 -6.85 -7.60
N ARG A 181 10.26 -5.82 -8.39
CA ARG A 181 10.78 -4.56 -7.92
C ARG A 181 9.63 -3.64 -7.58
N ILE A 182 9.75 -2.90 -6.48
CA ILE A 182 8.76 -1.91 -6.07
C ILE A 182 9.39 -0.53 -6.14
N GLU A 183 8.70 0.42 -6.75
CA GLU A 183 9.09 1.83 -6.75
C GLU A 183 8.04 2.67 -6.04
N GLU A 184 8.51 3.62 -5.24
CA GLU A 184 7.65 4.63 -4.65
C GLU A 184 7.23 5.64 -5.72
N THR A 185 5.96 6.00 -5.70
CA THR A 185 5.38 6.99 -6.62
C THR A 185 4.40 7.90 -5.88
N ASP A 186 4.28 9.13 -6.37
CA ASP A 186 3.36 10.11 -5.83
C ASP A 186 2.77 11.00 -6.93
N SER A 187 1.73 11.76 -6.59
CA SER A 187 1.07 12.66 -7.55
C SER A 187 1.89 13.91 -7.91
N ASN A 188 2.97 14.21 -7.18
CA ASN A 188 3.86 15.35 -7.38
C ASN A 188 5.10 15.00 -8.23
N LEU A 189 5.43 13.72 -8.41
CA LEU A 189 6.66 13.20 -9.04
C LEU A 189 6.93 13.80 -10.43
N ALA A 190 5.88 14.11 -11.18
CA ALA A 190 5.98 14.72 -12.51
C ALA A 190 6.34 16.23 -12.49
N GLY A 191 6.57 16.85 -11.32
CA GLY A 191 7.06 18.21 -11.17
C GLY A 191 6.09 19.33 -11.59
N ARG A 192 4.87 18.98 -12.02
CA ARG A 192 3.95 19.94 -12.68
C ARG A 192 3.09 20.74 -11.71
N ARG A 193 2.90 20.30 -10.45
CA ARG A 193 2.34 21.05 -9.31
C ARG A 193 2.74 20.40 -8.00
N GLN A 194 3.42 21.11 -7.11
CA GLN A 194 3.60 20.65 -5.73
C GLN A 194 2.26 20.81 -4.99
N ARG A 195 1.67 19.69 -4.58
CA ARG A 195 0.52 19.69 -3.68
C ARG A 195 0.96 19.59 -2.24
N GLU A 196 0.18 20.23 -1.37
CA GLU A 196 0.28 20.11 0.08
C GLU A 196 -0.07 18.69 0.56
N PHE A 197 -1.04 18.04 -0.09
CA PHE A 197 -1.47 16.67 0.22
C PHE A 197 -1.40 15.77 -1.04
N PRO A 198 -0.20 15.30 -1.42
CA PRO A 198 -0.07 14.42 -2.58
C PRO A 198 -0.62 13.01 -2.32
N ALA A 199 -1.04 12.35 -3.40
CA ALA A 199 -1.28 10.91 -3.37
C ALA A 199 0.05 10.18 -3.30
N TYR A 200 0.12 9.12 -2.51
CA TYR A 200 1.28 8.25 -2.37
C TYR A 200 0.87 6.80 -2.60
N GLY A 201 1.79 6.08 -3.23
CA GLY A 201 1.60 4.71 -3.60
C GLY A 201 2.87 4.07 -4.10
N TRP A 202 2.72 2.85 -4.60
CA TRP A 202 3.79 2.06 -5.16
C TRP A 202 3.39 1.54 -6.53
N GLU A 203 4.37 1.41 -7.42
CA GLU A 203 4.26 0.63 -8.64
C GLU A 203 5.18 -0.59 -8.55
N VAL A 204 4.65 -1.74 -9.00
CA VAL A 204 5.31 -3.03 -8.98
C VAL A 204 5.72 -3.39 -10.40
N PHE A 205 6.99 -3.72 -10.55
CA PHE A 205 7.61 -4.05 -11.82
C PHE A 205 8.06 -5.50 -11.83
N ASP A 206 7.71 -6.19 -12.90
CA ASP A 206 8.37 -7.42 -13.31
C ASP A 206 9.48 -7.04 -14.30
N GLU A 207 10.73 -7.21 -13.88
CA GLU A 207 11.90 -6.63 -14.54
C GLU A 207 11.74 -5.10 -14.75
N ASN A 208 11.47 -4.67 -16.00
CA ASN A 208 11.28 -3.28 -16.41
C ASN A 208 9.83 -2.96 -16.81
N THR A 209 8.92 -3.91 -16.61
CA THR A 209 7.52 -3.83 -17.04
C THR A 209 6.63 -3.57 -15.84
N GLY A 210 5.89 -2.45 -15.85
CA GLY A 210 4.89 -2.16 -14.81
C GLY A 210 3.72 -3.15 -14.89
N ILE A 211 3.49 -3.92 -13.82
CA ILE A 211 2.45 -4.96 -13.79
C ILE A 211 1.28 -4.65 -12.85
N ALA A 212 1.53 -3.85 -11.82
CA ALA A 212 0.51 -3.48 -10.85
C ALA A 212 0.91 -2.21 -10.10
N ALA A 213 -0.06 -1.52 -9.52
CA ALA A 213 0.21 -0.39 -8.62
C ALA A 213 -0.85 -0.30 -7.52
N ILE A 214 -0.48 0.38 -6.44
CA ILE A 214 -1.35 0.65 -5.31
C ILE A 214 -1.20 2.10 -4.87
N GLN A 215 -2.31 2.80 -4.71
CA GLN A 215 -2.37 4.05 -3.97
C GLN A 215 -2.95 3.74 -2.59
N PHE A 216 -2.19 4.02 -1.53
CA PHE A 216 -2.62 3.78 -0.15
C PHE A 216 -2.72 5.08 0.67
N LYS A 217 -2.48 6.23 0.05
CA LYS A 217 -2.70 7.55 0.65
C LYS A 217 -3.00 8.57 -0.45
N GLY A 218 -3.87 9.55 -0.20
CA GLY A 218 -4.06 10.65 -1.13
C GLY A 218 -5.14 11.66 -0.74
N PRO A 219 -5.26 12.76 -1.50
CA PRO A 219 -6.21 13.82 -1.23
C PRO A 219 -7.64 13.32 -1.41
N GLY A 220 -8.48 13.53 -0.40
CA GLY A 220 -9.89 13.16 -0.46
C GLY A 220 -10.65 13.68 0.76
N VAL A 221 -11.68 14.49 0.51
CA VAL A 221 -12.65 14.89 1.53
C VAL A 221 -13.52 13.65 1.79
N MET A 222 -13.35 12.99 2.95
CA MET A 222 -14.09 11.77 3.34
C MET A 222 -13.80 10.50 2.51
N GLY A 223 -12.54 10.06 2.41
CA GLY A 223 -12.19 8.65 2.15
C GLY A 223 -12.49 8.03 0.77
N ALA A 224 -13.27 8.67 -0.10
CA ALA A 224 -13.88 8.02 -1.28
C ALA A 224 -12.94 7.80 -2.50
N ASN A 225 -11.73 8.35 -2.49
CA ASN A 225 -10.73 8.21 -3.58
C ASN A 225 -9.31 7.87 -3.08
N GLN A 226 -9.13 7.59 -1.79
CA GLN A 226 -7.81 7.42 -1.19
C GLN A 226 -7.10 6.14 -1.62
N TYR A 227 -7.86 5.08 -1.87
CA TYR A 227 -7.34 3.72 -2.08
C TYR A 227 -7.72 3.18 -3.45
N GLN A 228 -6.71 2.92 -4.27
CA GLN A 228 -6.88 2.45 -5.64
C GLN A 228 -5.81 1.41 -5.96
N ILE A 229 -6.18 0.41 -6.75
CA ILE A 229 -5.30 -0.64 -7.25
C ILE A 229 -5.34 -0.61 -8.77
N TRP A 230 -4.21 -0.79 -9.42
CA TRP A 230 -4.09 -1.01 -10.85
C TRP A 230 -3.48 -2.38 -11.07
N LEU A 231 -4.05 -3.15 -11.99
CA LEU A 231 -3.54 -4.46 -12.39
C LEU A 231 -3.48 -4.47 -13.91
N LYS A 232 -2.37 -4.94 -14.48
CA LYS A 232 -2.25 -5.08 -15.94
C LYS A 232 -3.31 -6.04 -16.47
N ASP A 233 -4.03 -5.64 -17.52
CA ASP A 233 -5.21 -6.36 -18.03
C ASP A 233 -4.90 -7.81 -18.43
N GLY A 234 -3.73 -8.06 -19.02
CA GLY A 234 -3.27 -9.39 -19.46
C GLY A 234 -2.55 -10.23 -18.39
N LEU A 235 -2.50 -9.77 -17.14
CA LEU A 235 -1.89 -10.53 -16.05
C LEU A 235 -2.76 -11.75 -15.71
N GLU A 236 -2.11 -12.88 -15.40
CA GLU A 236 -2.80 -14.10 -14.98
C GLU A 236 -3.67 -13.84 -13.74
N GLU A 237 -4.84 -14.48 -13.70
CA GLU A 237 -5.85 -14.21 -12.67
C GLU A 237 -5.35 -14.57 -11.27
N GLU A 238 -4.59 -15.65 -11.15
CA GLU A 238 -3.94 -16.05 -9.91
C GLU A 238 -2.95 -14.98 -9.40
N VAL A 239 -2.16 -14.40 -10.31
CA VAL A 239 -1.21 -13.34 -9.96
C VAL A 239 -1.95 -12.06 -9.54
N LYS A 240 -3.01 -11.70 -10.26
CA LYS A 240 -3.90 -10.57 -9.89
C LYS A 240 -4.51 -10.78 -8.51
N LEU A 241 -4.95 -12.00 -8.20
CA LEU A 241 -5.55 -12.35 -6.92
C LEU A 241 -4.53 -12.19 -5.77
N LYS A 242 -3.32 -12.73 -5.92
CA LYS A 242 -2.23 -12.60 -4.93
C LYS A 242 -1.81 -11.14 -4.71
N LEU A 243 -1.56 -10.40 -5.79
CA LEU A 243 -1.19 -8.98 -5.73
C LEU A 243 -2.29 -8.15 -5.06
N THR A 244 -3.55 -8.39 -5.41
CA THR A 244 -4.69 -7.71 -4.78
C THR A 244 -4.76 -8.01 -3.28
N GLY A 245 -4.53 -9.26 -2.88
CA GLY A 245 -4.46 -9.64 -1.47
C GLY A 245 -3.33 -8.94 -0.71
N ILE A 246 -2.12 -8.92 -1.28
CA ILE A 246 -0.97 -8.18 -0.71
C ILE A 246 -1.33 -6.70 -0.54
N PHE A 247 -1.90 -6.07 -1.57
CA PHE A 247 -2.30 -4.67 -1.54
C PHE A 247 -3.40 -4.37 -0.52
N MET A 248 -4.42 -5.23 -0.41
CA MET A 248 -5.44 -5.10 0.63
C MET A 248 -4.82 -5.19 2.03
N ALA A 249 -3.85 -6.08 2.26
CA ALA A 249 -3.15 -6.19 3.52
C ALA A 249 -2.35 -4.91 3.86
N ILE A 250 -1.65 -4.31 2.88
CA ILE A 250 -0.95 -3.02 3.03
C ILE A 250 -1.93 -1.90 3.38
N ILE A 251 -3.08 -1.84 2.71
CA ILE A 251 -4.11 -0.83 2.98
C ILE A 251 -4.67 -1.00 4.39
N HIS A 252 -4.97 -2.23 4.81
CA HIS A 252 -5.45 -2.51 6.17
C HIS A 252 -4.46 -2.06 7.24
N HIS A 253 -3.18 -2.37 7.02
CA HIS A 253 -2.10 -1.92 7.91
C HIS A 253 -2.03 -0.39 7.99
N SER A 254 -2.06 0.28 6.83
CA SER A 254 -2.06 1.75 6.76
C SER A 254 -3.23 2.37 7.54
N LEU A 255 -4.42 1.80 7.42
CA LEU A 255 -5.60 2.24 8.17
C LEU A 255 -5.45 2.05 9.68
N LYS A 256 -4.98 0.88 10.13
CA LYS A 256 -4.75 0.61 11.56
C LYS A 256 -3.79 1.63 12.16
N ASN A 257 -2.72 2.01 11.45
CA ASN A 257 -1.73 2.98 11.93
C ASN A 257 -2.17 4.44 11.86
N MET A 258 -3.25 4.78 11.14
CA MET A 258 -3.80 6.14 11.11
C MET A 258 -4.84 6.39 12.21
N ILE A 259 -5.32 5.34 12.87
CA ILE A 259 -6.36 5.40 13.92
C ILE A 259 -5.74 5.59 15.32
N TYR A 260 -4.42 5.46 15.45
CA TYR A 260 -3.65 5.63 16.70
C TYR A 260 -2.58 6.72 16.53
#